data_AF-A0A535BE73-F1
#
_entry.id   AF-A0A535BE73-F1
#
_cell.length_a   1.000
_cell.length_b   1.000
_cell.length_c   1.000
_cell.angle_alpha   90.00
_cell.angle_beta   90.00
_cell.angle_gamma   90.00
#
_symmetry.space_group_name_H-M   'P 1'
#
loop_
_entity.id
_entity.type
_entity.pdbx_description
1 polymer ?
#
loop_
_entity_poly.entity_id
_entity_poly.type
_entity_poly.pdbx_seq_one_letter_code
_entity_poly.pdbx_strand_id
1 'polypeptide(L)'
;MAIKTEGVTRASEGRRKEQGQYWVYLDGEVKRYADAKVGLMTHALQYGTGVFEGIRGYWSPEHEQLFVLKLREHYRRMQNSVKLLKLKIPMNLDELCETSIELIRRNNFRQDVYIRPFAFKSSEEIGVRLHNLKDSFAIYVTPFGNYVEVDGG
;
A
#
# COMPACT_ATOMS: atom_id res chain seq x y z
N MET A 1 8.53 -35.44 -11.60
CA MET A 1 8.81 -34.48 -10.50
C MET A 1 7.51 -34.25 -9.75
N ALA A 2 7.35 -34.85 -8.56
CA ALA A 2 6.10 -34.72 -7.81
C ALA A 2 6.14 -33.44 -6.95
N ILE A 3 5.34 -32.45 -7.32
CA ILE A 3 5.12 -31.26 -6.48
C ILE A 3 3.92 -31.59 -5.60
N LYS A 4 4.18 -31.99 -4.36
CA LYS A 4 3.13 -31.95 -3.33
C LYS A 4 3.11 -30.55 -2.75
N THR A 5 1.98 -29.86 -2.91
CA THR A 5 1.64 -28.67 -2.13
C THR A 5 0.30 -28.90 -1.46
N GLU A 6 0.36 -29.48 -0.27
CA GLU A 6 -0.75 -29.40 0.68
C GLU A 6 -0.32 -28.49 1.82
N GLY A 7 -1.22 -27.59 2.22
CA GLY A 7 -1.12 -26.90 3.49
C GLY A 7 -1.24 -25.39 3.41
N VAL A 8 -2.27 -24.85 2.75
CA VAL A 8 -2.73 -23.50 3.09
C VAL A 8 -3.73 -23.62 4.23
N THR A 9 -3.32 -23.23 5.44
CA THR A 9 -4.14 -23.33 6.66
C THR A 9 -5.37 -22.42 6.57
N ARG A 10 -6.52 -22.88 7.08
CA ARG A 10 -7.83 -22.16 7.09
C ARG A 10 -7.75 -20.71 7.57
N ALA A 11 -6.85 -20.40 8.51
CA ALA A 11 -6.64 -19.03 9.02
C ALA A 11 -6.07 -18.07 7.95
N SER A 12 -5.18 -18.55 7.09
CA SER A 12 -4.60 -17.74 6.00
C SER A 12 -5.59 -17.51 4.85
N GLU A 13 -6.53 -18.43 4.65
CA GLU A 13 -7.62 -18.27 3.69
C GLU A 13 -8.66 -17.25 4.17
N GLY A 14 -9.01 -17.27 5.46
CA GLY A 14 -9.86 -16.25 6.07
C GLY A 14 -9.28 -14.85 5.93
N ARG A 15 -7.98 -14.68 6.25
CA ARG A 15 -7.28 -13.40 6.13
C ARG A 15 -7.21 -12.90 4.69
N ARG A 16 -7.02 -13.77 3.69
CA ARG A 16 -7.02 -13.37 2.26
C ARG A 16 -8.40 -12.95 1.77
N LYS A 17 -9.47 -13.63 2.22
CA LYS A 17 -10.85 -13.25 1.88
C LYS A 17 -11.21 -11.88 2.47
N GLU A 18 -10.82 -11.64 3.72
CA GLU A 18 -11.00 -10.34 4.38
C GLU A 18 -10.23 -9.23 3.67
N GLN A 19 -8.93 -9.44 3.40
CA GLN A 19 -8.10 -8.47 2.68
C GLN A 19 -8.68 -8.14 1.30
N GLY A 20 -9.27 -9.12 0.61
CA GLY A 20 -9.94 -8.91 -0.68
C GLY A 20 -11.03 -7.84 -0.65
N GLN A 21 -11.63 -7.58 0.52
CA GLN A 21 -12.67 -6.57 0.71
C GLN A 21 -12.11 -5.18 1.02
N TYR A 22 -10.82 -4.99 1.24
CA TYR A 22 -10.30 -3.67 1.60
C TYR A 22 -10.48 -2.68 0.45
N TRP A 23 -10.85 -1.45 0.77
CA TRP A 23 -10.83 -0.35 -0.18
C TRP A 23 -9.40 0.13 -0.35
N VAL A 24 -8.93 0.18 -1.60
CA VAL A 24 -7.59 0.62 -1.97
C VAL A 24 -7.68 1.57 -3.15
N TYR A 25 -6.66 2.41 -3.29
CA TYR A 25 -6.49 3.28 -4.45
C TYR A 25 -5.44 2.67 -5.39
N LEU A 26 -5.74 2.63 -6.69
CA LEU A 26 -4.79 2.27 -7.75
C LEU A 26 -5.11 3.10 -8.99
N ASP A 27 -4.15 3.92 -9.42
CA ASP A 27 -4.16 4.66 -10.70
C ASP A 27 -5.45 5.45 -10.99
N GLY A 28 -5.90 6.28 -10.05
CA GLY A 28 -7.05 7.17 -10.21
C GLY A 28 -8.35 6.59 -9.65
N GLU A 29 -8.37 5.31 -9.28
CA GLU A 29 -9.59 4.62 -8.88
C GLU A 29 -9.50 4.05 -7.47
N VAL A 30 -10.55 4.28 -6.68
CA VAL A 30 -10.79 3.56 -5.43
C VAL A 30 -11.59 2.30 -5.72
N LYS A 31 -10.99 1.13 -5.47
CA LYS A 31 -11.57 -0.18 -5.77
C LYS A 31 -11.32 -1.18 -4.63
N ARG A 32 -11.94 -2.36 -4.71
CA ARG A 32 -11.66 -3.44 -3.75
C ARG A 32 -10.28 -4.03 -4.05
N TYR A 33 -9.56 -4.45 -3.01
CA TYR A 33 -8.25 -5.08 -3.14
C TYR A 33 -8.28 -6.32 -4.03
N ALA A 34 -9.39 -7.07 -4.01
CA ALA A 34 -9.60 -8.20 -4.91
C ALA A 34 -9.49 -7.83 -6.40
N ASP A 35 -9.81 -6.59 -6.77
CA ASP A 35 -9.81 -6.08 -8.15
C ASP A 35 -8.53 -5.28 -8.48
N ALA A 36 -7.75 -4.89 -7.48
CA ALA A 36 -6.48 -4.20 -7.67
C ALA A 36 -5.38 -5.21 -8.04
N LYS A 37 -5.05 -5.30 -9.33
CA LYS A 37 -4.05 -6.24 -9.87
C LYS A 37 -2.89 -5.52 -10.55
N VAL A 38 -1.73 -6.16 -10.51
CA VAL A 38 -0.54 -5.82 -11.30
C VAL A 38 -0.12 -7.04 -12.10
N GLY A 39 0.38 -6.84 -13.32
CA GLY A 39 0.85 -7.94 -14.15
C GLY A 39 2.16 -8.52 -13.63
N LEU A 40 2.39 -9.81 -13.87
CA LEU A 40 3.61 -10.51 -13.45
C LEU A 40 4.89 -9.90 -14.07
N MET A 41 4.76 -9.37 -15.29
CA MET A 41 5.85 -8.74 -16.04
C MET A 41 6.11 -7.28 -15.64
N THR A 42 5.42 -6.77 -14.62
CA THR A 42 5.61 -5.40 -14.12
C THR A 42 7.10 -5.12 -13.86
N HIS A 43 7.64 -4.10 -14.52
CA HIS A 43 9.06 -3.73 -14.48
C HIS A 43 9.60 -3.56 -13.05
N ALA A 44 8.80 -3.00 -12.14
CA ALA A 44 9.19 -2.86 -10.73
C ALA A 44 9.39 -4.18 -9.98
N LEU A 45 8.69 -5.25 -10.37
CA LEU A 45 8.87 -6.59 -9.77
C LEU A 45 10.17 -7.25 -10.21
N GLN A 46 10.71 -6.84 -11.37
CA GLN A 46 11.92 -7.41 -11.95
C GLN A 46 13.18 -6.64 -11.54
N TYR A 47 13.07 -5.32 -11.42
CA TYR A 47 14.24 -4.44 -11.27
C TYR A 47 14.21 -3.55 -10.02
N GLY A 48 13.25 -3.77 -9.10
CA GLY A 48 13.15 -3.00 -7.85
C GLY A 48 12.84 -1.51 -8.06
N THR A 49 12.21 -1.16 -9.19
CA THR A 49 11.94 0.23 -9.60
C THR A 49 10.66 0.79 -8.97
N GLY A 50 10.62 0.78 -7.64
CA GLY A 50 9.52 1.31 -6.84
C GLY A 50 9.99 2.13 -5.64
N VAL A 51 9.13 3.06 -5.22
CA VAL A 51 9.27 3.88 -4.02
C VAL A 51 8.04 3.65 -3.16
N PHE A 52 8.21 3.55 -1.85
CA PHE A 52 7.09 3.45 -0.92
C PHE A 52 7.27 4.39 0.27
N GLU A 53 6.17 4.61 0.97
CA GLU A 53 6.13 5.25 2.26
C GLU A 53 5.46 4.35 3.30
N GLY A 54 5.68 4.68 4.56
CA GLY A 54 5.20 3.90 5.68
C GLY A 54 4.65 4.79 6.77
N ILE A 55 3.32 4.86 6.88
CA ILE A 55 2.65 5.85 7.73
C ILE A 55 1.82 5.11 8.77
N ARG A 56 2.00 5.46 10.04
CA ARG A 56 1.28 4.87 11.16
C ARG A 56 0.00 5.65 11.47
N GLY A 57 -1.08 4.92 11.72
CA GLY A 57 -2.30 5.42 12.34
C GLY A 57 -2.57 4.67 13.64
N TYR A 58 -2.92 5.39 14.68
CA TYR A 58 -3.19 4.83 16.01
C TYR A 58 -4.65 5.01 16.37
N TRP A 59 -5.30 3.94 16.79
CA TRP A 59 -6.69 3.99 17.22
C TRP A 59 -6.78 4.40 18.68
N SER A 60 -7.58 5.42 18.97
CA SER A 60 -7.97 5.77 20.34
C SER A 60 -9.37 5.22 20.60
N PRO A 61 -9.51 4.21 21.48
CA PRO A 61 -10.82 3.75 21.92
C PRO A 61 -11.61 4.84 22.68
N GLU A 62 -10.92 5.70 23.41
CA GLU A 62 -11.53 6.78 24.20
C GLU A 62 -12.21 7.84 23.31
N HIS A 63 -11.56 8.20 22.20
CA HIS A 63 -12.08 9.21 21.28
C HIS A 63 -12.86 8.61 20.10
N GLU A 64 -12.93 7.28 20.00
CA GLU A 64 -13.41 6.56 18.81
C GLU A 64 -12.83 7.11 17.49
N GLN A 65 -11.54 7.45 17.51
CA GLN A 65 -10.86 8.14 16.42
C GLN A 65 -9.52 7.51 16.08
N LEU A 66 -9.17 7.56 14.80
CA LEU A 66 -7.85 7.17 14.30
C LEU A 66 -6.99 8.42 14.09
N PHE A 67 -5.83 8.46 14.76
CA PHE A 67 -4.85 9.53 14.66
C PHE A 67 -3.71 9.13 13.73
N VAL A 68 -3.56 9.82 12.60
CA VAL A 68 -2.49 9.56 11.61
C VAL A 68 -1.30 10.45 11.89
N LEU A 69 -0.12 9.85 12.04
CA LEU A 69 1.10 10.58 12.39
C LEU A 69 1.77 11.19 11.15
N LYS A 70 1.88 12.52 11.12
CA LYS A 70 2.70 13.28 10.15
C LYS A 70 2.44 12.94 8.66
N LEU A 71 1.17 12.73 8.31
CA LEU A 71 0.73 12.30 6.97
C LEU A 71 1.33 13.16 5.85
N ARG A 72 1.29 14.49 6.02
CA ARG A 72 1.77 15.45 5.02
C ARG A 72 3.30 15.37 4.84
N GLU A 73 4.03 15.18 5.92
CA GLU A 73 5.50 15.08 5.90
C GLU A 73 5.96 13.79 5.21
N HIS A 74 5.26 12.67 5.44
CA HIS A 74 5.49 11.43 4.72
C HIS A 74 5.32 11.61 3.21
N TYR A 75 4.24 12.26 2.75
CA TYR A 75 4.05 12.52 1.32
C TYR A 75 5.06 13.50 0.73
N ARG A 76 5.49 14.51 1.50
CA ARG A 76 6.59 15.40 1.08
C ARG A 76 7.89 14.60 0.87
N ARG A 77 8.19 13.65 1.75
CA ARG A 77 9.35 12.75 1.58
C ARG A 77 9.18 11.88 0.34
N MET A 78 7.99 11.30 0.12
CA MET A 78 7.70 10.51 -1.08
C MET A 78 7.91 11.29 -2.37
N GLN A 79 7.43 12.53 -2.45
CA GLN A 79 7.60 13.40 -3.62
C GLN A 79 9.07 13.69 -3.95
N ASN A 80 9.97 13.64 -2.97
CA ASN A 80 11.40 13.70 -3.21
C ASN A 80 11.96 12.36 -3.69
N SER A 81 11.54 11.25 -3.06
CA SER A 81 12.00 9.90 -3.41
C SER A 81 11.63 9.50 -4.85
N VAL A 82 10.42 9.83 -5.33
CA VAL A 82 9.99 9.47 -6.70
C VAL A 82 10.87 10.08 -7.79
N LYS A 83 11.50 11.23 -7.53
CA LYS A 83 12.43 11.88 -8.48
C LYS A 83 13.66 11.02 -8.75
N LEU A 84 14.14 10.26 -7.75
CA LEU A 84 15.32 9.39 -7.88
C LEU A 84 15.10 8.26 -8.89
N LEU A 85 13.87 7.73 -8.96
CA LEU A 85 13.50 6.67 -9.91
C LEU A 85 12.79 7.20 -11.17
N LYS A 86 12.82 8.52 -11.39
CA LYS A 86 12.11 9.19 -12.49
C LYS A 86 10.62 8.78 -12.56
N LEU A 87 9.99 8.58 -11.41
CA LEU A 87 8.57 8.28 -11.27
C LEU A 87 7.79 9.59 -11.17
N LYS A 88 6.56 9.58 -11.68
CA LYS A 88 5.58 10.67 -11.53
C LYS A 88 4.36 10.16 -10.78
N ILE A 89 3.92 10.95 -9.80
CA ILE A 89 2.63 10.78 -9.13
C ILE A 89 1.72 11.89 -9.65
N PRO A 90 0.57 11.58 -10.26
CA PRO A 90 -0.34 12.59 -10.81
C PRO A 90 -1.23 13.21 -9.72
N MET A 91 -0.68 13.45 -8.53
CA MET A 91 -1.38 14.07 -7.40
C MET A 91 -0.47 15.04 -6.65
N ASN A 92 -1.04 16.15 -6.25
CA ASN A 92 -0.42 17.10 -5.35
C ASN A 92 -0.49 16.60 -3.88
N LEU A 93 0.12 17.36 -2.98
CA LEU A 93 0.28 16.96 -1.59
C LEU A 93 -1.07 16.86 -0.83
N ASP A 94 -2.03 17.73 -1.17
CA ASP A 94 -3.36 17.75 -0.56
C ASP A 94 -4.19 16.56 -1.05
N GLU A 95 -4.20 16.31 -2.36
CA GLU A 95 -4.88 15.14 -2.97
C GLU A 95 -4.38 13.81 -2.40
N LEU A 96 -3.07 13.71 -2.13
CA LEU A 96 -2.48 12.53 -1.49
C LEU A 96 -2.98 12.33 -0.05
N CYS A 97 -3.07 13.42 0.72
CA CYS A 97 -3.59 13.38 2.09
C CYS A 97 -5.08 13.00 2.08
N GLU A 98 -5.88 13.66 1.23
CA GLU A 98 -7.31 13.43 1.10
C GLU A 98 -7.64 12.01 0.67
N THR A 99 -6.94 11.49 -0.34
CA THR A 99 -7.11 10.09 -0.81
C THR A 99 -6.81 9.10 0.31
N SER A 100 -5.78 9.35 1.13
CA SER A 100 -5.45 8.49 2.27
C SER A 100 -6.54 8.51 3.33
N ILE A 101 -7.05 9.70 3.66
CA ILE A 101 -8.12 9.89 4.64
C ILE A 101 -9.41 9.21 4.16
N GLU A 102 -9.71 9.30 2.86
CA GLU A 102 -10.86 8.63 2.27
C GLU A 102 -10.75 7.10 2.38
N LEU A 103 -9.58 6.52 2.09
CA LEU A 103 -9.37 5.08 2.28
C LEU A 103 -9.49 4.65 3.74
N ILE A 104 -8.98 5.45 4.69
CA ILE A 104 -9.14 5.20 6.13
C ILE A 104 -10.62 5.15 6.49
N ARG A 105 -11.41 6.15 6.06
CA ARG A 105 -12.84 6.24 6.34
C ARG A 105 -13.61 5.06 5.74
N ARG A 106 -13.34 4.71 4.47
CA ARG A 106 -14.01 3.61 3.79
C ARG A 106 -13.74 2.24 4.40
N ASN A 107 -12.52 2.02 4.87
CA ASN A 107 -12.15 0.76 5.52
C ASN A 107 -12.64 0.69 6.98
N ASN A 108 -12.77 1.83 7.67
CA ASN A 108 -13.36 1.94 9.00
C ASN A 108 -12.74 0.97 10.04
N PHE A 109 -11.42 0.81 10.01
CA PHE A 109 -10.72 -0.01 10.99
C PHE A 109 -10.75 0.64 12.38
N ARG A 110 -11.17 -0.12 13.39
CA ARG A 110 -11.21 0.29 14.81
C ARG A 110 -10.02 -0.27 15.59
N GLN A 111 -8.84 -0.13 15.02
CA GLN A 111 -7.56 -0.60 15.56
C GLN A 111 -6.42 0.16 14.87
N ASP A 112 -5.20 -0.03 15.37
CA ASP A 112 -4.00 0.53 14.74
C ASP A 112 -3.87 0.09 13.27
N VAL A 113 -3.42 1.02 12.44
CA VAL A 113 -3.29 0.79 11.00
C VAL A 113 -1.92 1.22 10.48
N TYR A 114 -1.61 0.68 9.31
CA TYR A 114 -0.51 1.09 8.47
C TYR A 114 -1.04 1.53 7.11
N ILE A 115 -0.69 2.73 6.70
CA ILE A 115 -1.00 3.28 5.38
C ILE A 115 0.26 3.09 4.53
N ARG A 116 0.10 2.47 3.37
CA ARG A 116 1.17 2.18 2.41
C ARG A 116 0.87 2.85 1.08
N PRO A 117 1.32 4.09 0.87
CA PRO A 117 1.45 4.65 -0.46
C PRO A 117 2.71 4.13 -1.14
N PHE A 118 2.62 3.77 -2.42
CA PHE A 118 3.77 3.35 -3.22
C PHE A 118 3.59 3.70 -4.71
N ALA A 119 4.69 4.11 -5.34
CA ALA A 119 4.79 4.42 -6.76
C ALA A 119 5.80 3.47 -7.42
N PHE A 120 5.54 3.04 -8.65
CA PHE A 120 6.37 2.02 -9.30
C PHE A 120 6.28 2.08 -10.83
N LYS A 121 7.31 1.57 -11.50
CA LYS A 121 7.28 1.39 -12.97
C LYS A 121 6.39 0.20 -13.33
N SER A 122 5.28 0.46 -14.01
CA SER A 122 4.22 -0.51 -14.30
C SER A 122 4.24 -1.08 -15.71
N SER A 123 5.13 -0.61 -16.59
CA SER A 123 5.34 -1.24 -17.90
C SER A 123 5.62 -2.73 -17.77
N GLU A 124 5.01 -3.54 -18.64
CA GLU A 124 5.22 -4.99 -18.73
C GLU A 124 6.22 -5.32 -19.85
N GLU A 125 7.43 -4.80 -19.70
CA GLU A 125 8.49 -4.88 -20.71
C GLU A 125 9.83 -5.27 -20.07
N ILE A 126 10.67 -5.98 -20.81
CA ILE A 126 12.02 -6.38 -20.37
C ILE A 126 13.03 -5.33 -20.81
N GLY A 127 13.92 -4.96 -19.88
CA GLY A 127 15.06 -4.08 -20.15
C GLY A 127 15.31 -3.09 -19.02
N VAL A 128 16.56 -3.03 -18.56
CA VAL A 128 16.96 -2.20 -17.40
C VAL A 128 17.03 -0.72 -17.80
N ARG A 129 15.92 0.01 -17.66
CA ARG A 129 15.86 1.46 -17.92
C ARG A 129 14.85 2.15 -17.00
N LEU A 130 14.90 3.48 -16.96
CA LEU A 130 13.97 4.32 -16.17
C LEU A 130 13.13 5.29 -17.01
N HIS A 131 13.43 5.40 -18.30
CA HIS A 131 12.75 6.29 -19.24
C HIS A 131 11.81 5.50 -20.15
N ASN A 132 10.77 6.16 -20.68
CA ASN A 132 9.77 5.57 -21.57
C ASN A 132 9.11 4.32 -20.96
N LEU A 133 8.79 4.40 -19.68
CA LEU A 133 8.04 3.38 -18.94
C LEU A 133 6.83 4.05 -18.30
N LYS A 134 5.75 3.30 -18.13
CA LYS A 134 4.55 3.75 -17.41
C LYS A 134 4.84 3.81 -15.92
N ASP A 135 4.26 4.79 -15.26
CA ASP A 135 4.29 4.97 -13.81
C ASP A 135 2.91 4.64 -13.26
N SER A 136 2.87 3.89 -12.18
CA SER A 136 1.65 3.63 -11.41
C SER A 136 1.83 4.06 -9.96
N PHE A 137 0.73 4.39 -9.31
CA PHE A 137 0.68 4.80 -7.92
C PHE A 137 -0.54 4.18 -7.22
N ALA A 138 -0.29 3.64 -6.03
CA ALA A 138 -1.29 2.96 -5.24
C ALA A 138 -1.18 3.31 -3.76
N ILE A 139 -2.32 3.21 -3.06
CA ILE A 139 -2.41 3.39 -1.61
C ILE A 139 -3.30 2.29 -1.06
N TYR A 140 -2.85 1.61 0.00
CA TYR A 140 -3.73 0.77 0.81
C TYR A 140 -3.56 1.08 2.29
N VAL A 141 -4.59 0.74 3.07
CA VAL A 141 -4.59 0.79 4.53
C VAL A 141 -4.82 -0.63 5.03
N THR A 142 -4.07 -1.05 6.04
CA THR A 142 -4.25 -2.37 6.65
C THR A 142 -4.15 -2.27 8.16
N PRO A 143 -4.89 -3.11 8.92
CA PRO A 143 -4.60 -3.34 10.33
C PRO A 143 -3.13 -3.67 10.55
N PHE A 144 -2.55 -3.12 11.62
CA PHE A 144 -1.15 -3.35 11.97
C PHE A 144 -0.97 -3.34 13.49
N GLY A 145 -0.81 -4.53 14.07
CA GLY A 145 -0.59 -4.72 15.51
C GLY A 145 0.85 -4.39 15.97
N ASN A 146 1.17 -4.78 17.20
CA ASN A 146 2.49 -4.55 17.79
C ASN A 146 3.59 -5.33 17.08
N TYR A 147 4.76 -4.71 16.96
CA TYR A 147 5.94 -5.30 16.29
C TYR A 147 6.68 -6.31 17.19
N VAL A 148 6.44 -6.24 18.50
CA VAL A 148 7.00 -7.12 19.53
C VAL A 148 5.84 -7.53 20.43
N GLU A 149 5.69 -8.82 20.70
CA GLU A 149 4.76 -9.31 21.73
C GLU A 149 5.29 -8.83 23.08
N VAL A 150 4.48 -8.08 23.83
CA VAL A 150 4.88 -7.47 25.10
C VAL A 150 4.80 -8.47 26.27
N ASP A 151 4.43 -9.72 26.00
CA ASP A 151 4.24 -10.78 26.99
C ASP A 151 5.49 -11.67 27.20
N GLY A 152 6.67 -11.20 26.78
CA GLY A 152 7.94 -11.94 26.87
C GLY A 152 8.92 -11.42 27.94
N GLY A 153 8.44 -10.78 29.01
CA GLY A 153 9.26 -10.20 30.09
C GLY A 153 8.96 -10.77 31.47
#